data_AF-A0A7J6SPN1-F1
#
_entry.id   AF-A0A7J6SPN1-F1
#
_cell.length_a   1.000
_cell.length_b   1.000
_cell.length_c   1.000
_cell.angle_alpha   90.00
_cell.angle_beta   90.00
_cell.angle_gamma   90.00
#
_symmetry.space_group_name_H-M   'P 1'
#
loop_
_entity.id
_entity.type
_entity.pdbx_description
1 polymer ?
#
loop_
_entity_poly.entity_id
_entity_poly.type
_entity_poly.pdbx_seq_one_letter_code
_entity_poly.pdbx_strand_id
1 'polypeptide(L)'
;MSALLFRLTLLPLSVSIACTTILVSKGASKTGVPMVAHTADCSECDTRLALVPPRDHSHGAVHAVYGVGHLYPRTWSKRAAIYDDPEQIPTPINATVPEVPHTYGYWESEYGMMNEHGLAMGESTTEVSVPGKPGVDLKDPKSGEYGPA
;
A
#
# COMPACT_ATOMS: atom_id res chain seq x y z
N MET A 1 -49.50 -14.13 29.56
CA MET A 1 -48.58 -14.80 28.61
C MET A 1 -48.16 -13.78 27.57
N SER A 2 -47.32 -12.81 27.94
CA SER A 2 -46.90 -11.73 27.05
C SER A 2 -45.53 -12.08 26.49
N ALA A 3 -45.45 -12.24 25.17
CA ALA A 3 -44.32 -12.73 24.40
C ALA A 3 -43.15 -11.73 24.36
N LEU A 4 -42.59 -11.40 25.53
CA LEU A 4 -41.54 -10.38 25.68
C LEU A 4 -40.13 -10.97 25.85
N LEU A 5 -39.85 -12.17 25.31
CA LEU A 5 -38.59 -12.86 25.65
C LEU A 5 -37.80 -13.48 24.50
N PHE A 6 -38.10 -13.20 23.23
CA PHE A 6 -37.21 -13.68 22.15
C PHE A 6 -37.21 -12.77 20.92
N ARG A 7 -36.68 -11.55 21.06
CA ARG A 7 -36.00 -10.87 19.95
C ARG A 7 -34.55 -10.69 20.32
N LEU A 8 -33.85 -11.81 20.50
CA LEU A 8 -32.41 -11.84 20.31
C LEU A 8 -32.22 -11.62 18.81
N THR A 9 -32.12 -10.35 18.43
CA THR A 9 -31.79 -9.94 17.07
C THR A 9 -30.48 -10.64 16.71
N LEU A 10 -30.55 -11.60 15.78
CA LEU A 10 -29.36 -12.07 15.07
C LEU A 10 -28.76 -10.84 14.39
N LEU A 11 -27.83 -10.16 15.05
CA LEU A 11 -26.91 -9.28 14.34
C LEU A 11 -26.09 -10.21 13.45
N PRO A 12 -26.17 -10.09 12.11
CA PRO A 12 -25.22 -10.78 11.27
C PRO A 12 -23.83 -10.24 11.64
N LEU A 13 -23.01 -11.06 12.31
CA LEU A 13 -21.58 -10.80 12.37
C LEU A 13 -21.05 -10.98 10.94
N SER A 14 -20.96 -9.87 10.20
CA SER A 14 -20.17 -9.82 8.99
C SER A 14 -18.70 -9.88 9.40
N VAL A 15 -18.08 -11.04 9.26
CA VAL A 15 -16.62 -11.16 9.32
C VAL A 15 -16.08 -10.73 7.96
N SER A 16 -15.49 -9.55 7.88
CA SER A 16 -14.73 -9.12 6.68
C SER A 16 -13.24 -9.35 6.93
N ILE A 17 -12.57 -10.01 5.99
CA ILE A 17 -11.11 -10.02 5.92
C ILE A 17 -10.72 -8.77 5.15
N ALA A 18 -10.31 -7.72 5.86
CA ALA A 18 -10.01 -6.42 5.28
C ALA A 18 -9.09 -5.62 6.20
N CYS A 19 -8.16 -4.86 5.62
CA CYS A 19 -7.36 -3.89 6.34
C CYS A 19 -8.26 -2.88 7.05
N THR A 20 -7.86 -2.47 8.25
CA THR A 20 -8.50 -1.38 9.00
C THR A 20 -7.57 -0.17 9.01
N THR A 21 -8.06 0.98 8.53
CA THR A 21 -7.30 2.25 8.56
C THR A 21 -7.85 3.18 9.64
N ILE A 22 -6.95 3.78 10.41
CA ILE A 22 -7.24 4.77 11.45
C ILE A 22 -6.50 6.06 11.11
N LEU A 23 -7.25 7.14 10.95
CA LEU A 23 -6.73 8.48 10.72
C LEU A 23 -7.02 9.35 11.92
N VAL A 24 -5.98 9.97 12.47
CA VAL A 24 -6.09 10.93 13.56
C VAL A 24 -5.57 12.27 13.08
N SER A 25 -6.45 13.26 12.98
CA SER A 25 -6.04 14.61 12.61
C SER A 25 -5.23 15.26 13.74
N LYS A 26 -4.45 16.29 13.39
CA LYS A 26 -3.71 17.11 14.36
C LYS A 26 -4.59 17.56 15.53
N GLY A 27 -5.81 18.05 15.25
CA GLY A 27 -6.74 18.56 16.28
C GLY A 27 -7.38 17.45 17.13
N ALA A 28 -7.49 16.23 16.60
CA ALA A 28 -7.99 15.08 17.35
C ALA A 28 -6.90 14.40 18.20
N SER A 29 -5.63 14.58 17.85
CA SER A 29 -4.50 14.00 18.58
C SER A 29 -4.22 14.73 19.90
N LYS A 30 -3.81 13.99 20.94
CA LYS A 30 -3.33 14.58 22.21
C LYS A 30 -2.00 15.33 22.06
N THR A 31 -1.19 14.94 21.07
CA THR A 31 0.18 15.44 20.85
C THR A 31 0.24 16.60 19.85
N GLY A 32 -0.87 16.92 19.16
CA GLY A 32 -0.88 17.93 18.10
C GLY A 32 -0.19 17.50 16.79
N VAL A 33 -0.02 16.18 16.58
CA VAL A 33 0.63 15.58 15.40
C VAL A 33 -0.39 14.69 14.68
N PRO A 34 -0.54 14.81 13.35
CA PRO A 34 -1.40 13.92 12.58
C PRO A 34 -0.80 12.49 12.54
N MET A 35 -1.66 11.49 12.59
CA MET A 35 -1.25 10.08 12.54
C MET A 35 -2.11 9.31 11.54
N VAL A 36 -1.47 8.41 10.82
CA VAL A 36 -2.12 7.36 10.05
C VAL A 36 -1.61 6.02 10.55
N ALA A 37 -2.53 5.10 10.80
CA ALA A 37 -2.25 3.72 11.15
C ALA A 37 -3.16 2.82 10.33
N HIS A 38 -2.68 1.62 10.02
CA HIS A 38 -3.49 0.62 9.35
C HIS A 38 -3.04 -0.79 9.76
N THR A 39 -3.96 -1.75 9.72
CA THR A 39 -3.60 -3.17 9.68
C THR A 39 -3.41 -3.57 8.22
N ALA A 40 -2.38 -4.36 7.92
CA ALA A 40 -2.19 -4.99 6.61
C ALA A 40 -2.61 -6.46 6.72
N ASP A 41 -3.90 -6.72 6.53
CA ASP A 41 -4.50 -8.02 6.81
C ASP A 41 -4.13 -9.02 5.69
N CYS A 42 -3.00 -9.70 5.85
CA CYS A 42 -2.54 -10.72 4.91
C CYS A 42 -1.69 -11.79 5.59
N SER A 43 -2.08 -13.06 5.45
CA SER A 43 -1.38 -14.18 6.10
C SER A 43 -0.07 -14.58 5.43
N GLU A 44 0.12 -14.22 4.16
CA GLU A 44 1.24 -14.68 3.33
C GLU A 44 2.09 -13.51 2.79
N CYS A 45 1.76 -12.28 3.17
CA CYS A 45 2.43 -11.11 2.64
C CYS A 45 3.82 -10.90 3.24
N ASP A 46 4.65 -10.17 2.49
CA ASP A 46 5.99 -9.83 2.91
C ASP A 46 5.99 -8.76 4.00
N THR A 47 6.21 -9.19 5.23
CA THR A 47 6.23 -8.33 6.42
C THR A 47 7.61 -7.73 6.72
N ARG A 48 8.59 -7.91 5.82
CA ARG A 48 9.94 -7.33 5.99
C ARG A 48 9.86 -5.81 5.96
N LEU A 49 10.23 -5.20 7.08
CA LEU A 49 10.40 -3.76 7.23
C LEU A 49 11.75 -3.32 6.65
N ALA A 50 11.72 -2.69 5.48
CA ALA A 50 12.91 -2.21 4.78
C ALA A 50 13.13 -0.71 4.99
N LEU A 51 14.38 -0.36 5.31
CA LEU A 51 14.88 1.00 5.13
C LEU A 51 15.44 1.14 3.72
N VAL A 52 14.75 1.90 2.87
CA VAL A 52 15.30 2.32 1.58
C VAL A 52 16.14 3.57 1.82
N PRO A 53 17.47 3.52 1.57
CA PRO A 53 18.32 4.67 1.83
C PRO A 53 18.10 5.79 0.80
N PRO A 54 18.37 7.06 1.16
CA PRO A 54 18.46 8.13 0.18
C PRO A 54 19.59 7.83 -0.80
N ARG A 55 19.44 8.29 -2.05
CA ARG A 55 20.39 8.03 -3.14
C ARG A 55 20.51 9.23 -4.06
N ASP A 56 21.74 9.51 -4.46
CA ASP A 56 22.03 10.39 -5.59
C ASP A 56 22.18 9.54 -6.86
N HIS A 57 21.70 10.08 -7.98
CA HIS A 57 21.64 9.36 -9.25
C HIS A 57 22.33 10.14 -10.36
N SER A 58 23.08 9.44 -11.21
CA SER A 58 23.69 10.02 -12.39
C SER A 58 22.65 10.38 -13.45
N HIS A 59 22.98 11.33 -14.34
CA HIS A 59 22.11 11.67 -15.47
C HIS A 59 21.79 10.42 -16.32
N GLY A 60 20.50 10.20 -16.60
CA GLY A 60 20.02 9.02 -17.34
C GLY A 60 19.88 7.75 -16.51
N ALA A 61 20.08 7.80 -15.19
CA ALA A 61 19.77 6.68 -14.30
C ALA A 61 18.28 6.33 -14.32
N VAL A 62 17.99 5.07 -14.03
CA VAL A 62 16.62 4.53 -14.04
C VAL A 62 16.32 3.76 -12.76
N HIS A 63 15.07 3.84 -12.34
CA HIS A 63 14.50 3.12 -11.22
C HIS A 63 13.85 1.83 -11.74
N ALA A 64 14.23 0.69 -11.16
CA ALA A 64 13.57 -0.57 -11.44
C ALA A 64 12.19 -0.61 -10.76
N VAL A 65 11.15 -0.87 -11.55
CA VAL A 65 9.78 -1.13 -11.08
C VAL A 65 9.55 -2.63 -11.16
N TYR A 66 9.41 -3.26 -9.99
CA TYR A 66 9.05 -4.67 -9.87
C TYR A 66 7.52 -4.81 -9.98
N GLY A 67 7.03 -6.00 -10.32
CA GLY A 67 5.60 -6.27 -10.39
C GLY A 67 4.85 -6.06 -9.07
N VAL A 68 3.52 -5.98 -9.15
CA VAL A 68 2.63 -5.92 -7.98
C VAL A 68 2.54 -7.31 -7.35
N GLY A 69 3.50 -7.63 -6.48
CA GLY A 69 3.50 -8.82 -5.64
C GLY A 69 3.43 -8.42 -4.18
N HIS A 70 2.56 -9.06 -3.40
CA HIS A 70 2.47 -8.84 -1.96
C HIS A 70 3.03 -10.03 -1.17
N LEU A 71 3.07 -11.22 -1.77
CA LEU A 71 3.46 -12.47 -1.11
C LEU A 71 4.94 -12.49 -0.72
N TYR A 72 5.26 -13.13 0.39
CA TYR A 72 6.63 -13.32 0.85
C TYR A 72 7.36 -14.39 0.00
N PRO A 73 8.59 -14.12 -0.49
CA PRO A 73 9.24 -12.82 -0.52
C PRO A 73 8.72 -11.95 -1.68
N ARG A 74 8.38 -10.69 -1.40
CA ARG A 74 7.89 -9.73 -2.40
C ARG A 74 8.96 -9.43 -3.43
N THR A 75 10.20 -9.26 -2.96
CA THR A 75 11.33 -8.93 -3.83
C THR A 75 12.66 -9.43 -3.25
N TRP A 76 13.55 -9.81 -4.16
CA TRP A 76 14.99 -9.91 -3.96
C TRP A 76 15.65 -8.90 -4.89
N SER A 77 16.22 -7.84 -4.31
CA SER A 77 16.75 -6.70 -5.05
C SER A 77 17.72 -5.88 -4.21
N LYS A 78 18.47 -4.99 -4.87
CA LYS A 78 19.39 -4.04 -4.23
C LYS A 78 18.70 -2.79 -3.68
N ARG A 79 17.37 -2.81 -3.50
CA ARG A 79 16.59 -1.64 -3.06
C ARG A 79 16.86 -1.31 -1.58
N ALA A 80 17.05 -2.33 -0.75
CA ALA A 80 17.35 -2.22 0.67
C ALA A 80 18.16 -3.43 1.11
N ALA A 81 18.93 -3.30 2.19
CA ALA A 81 19.79 -4.39 2.70
C ALA A 81 19.01 -5.69 3.01
N ILE A 82 17.76 -5.57 3.50
CA ILE A 82 16.90 -6.72 3.82
C ILE A 82 16.39 -7.47 2.58
N TYR A 83 16.56 -6.90 1.38
CA TYR A 83 16.19 -7.50 0.10
C TYR A 83 17.40 -7.98 -0.71
N ASP A 84 18.62 -7.67 -0.28
CA ASP A 84 19.86 -7.98 -1.01
C ASP A 84 20.46 -9.31 -0.52
N ASP A 85 19.86 -10.41 -0.97
CA ASP A 85 20.33 -11.76 -0.71
C ASP A 85 20.93 -12.37 -2.00
N PRO A 86 22.25 -12.59 -2.07
CA PRO A 86 22.91 -13.13 -3.26
C PRO A 86 22.62 -14.62 -3.51
N GLU A 87 22.05 -15.35 -2.54
CA GLU A 87 21.65 -16.75 -2.71
C GLU A 87 20.30 -16.89 -3.43
N GLN A 88 19.55 -15.80 -3.53
CA GLN A 88 18.21 -15.78 -4.09
C GLN A 88 18.21 -15.36 -5.57
N ILE A 89 17.19 -15.82 -6.30
CA ILE A 89 16.98 -15.38 -7.68
C ILE A 89 16.47 -13.93 -7.65
N PRO A 90 17.16 -12.96 -8.30
CA PRO A 90 16.72 -11.57 -8.33
C PRO A 90 15.32 -11.44 -8.95
N THR A 91 14.48 -10.61 -8.36
CA THR A 91 13.13 -10.37 -8.89
C THR A 91 13.21 -9.73 -10.28
N PRO A 92 12.49 -10.27 -11.29
CA PRO A 92 12.45 -9.67 -12.62
C PRO A 92 11.92 -8.23 -12.59
N ILE A 93 12.52 -7.37 -13.40
CA ILE A 93 12.09 -5.98 -13.56
C ILE A 93 10.93 -5.95 -14.55
N ASN A 94 9.79 -5.37 -14.15
CA ASN A 94 8.61 -5.24 -15.01
C ASN A 94 8.66 -3.97 -15.87
N ALA A 95 9.16 -2.87 -15.30
CA ALA A 95 9.28 -1.60 -15.99
C ALA A 95 10.44 -0.79 -15.41
N THR A 96 10.77 0.32 -16.07
CA THR A 96 11.71 1.31 -15.54
C THR A 96 11.12 2.71 -15.65
N VAL A 97 11.46 3.57 -14.69
CA VAL A 97 11.16 5.00 -14.75
C VAL A 97 12.45 5.81 -14.59
N PRO A 98 12.59 7.00 -15.22
CA PRO A 98 13.77 7.84 -15.00
C PRO A 98 13.94 8.23 -13.54
N GLU A 99 15.16 8.16 -13.01
CA GLU A 99 15.48 8.70 -11.68
C GLU A 99 15.65 10.21 -11.72
N VAL A 100 15.29 10.86 -10.62
CA VAL A 100 15.68 12.25 -10.36
C VAL A 100 17.10 12.30 -9.77
N PRO A 101 17.81 13.45 -9.79
CA PRO A 101 19.18 13.52 -9.28
C PRO A 101 19.35 13.08 -7.82
N HIS A 102 18.32 13.26 -6.98
CA HIS A 102 18.33 12.87 -5.58
C HIS A 102 16.97 12.31 -5.16
N THR A 103 16.98 11.17 -4.49
CA THR A 103 15.80 10.56 -3.84
C THR A 103 16.01 10.45 -2.34
N TYR A 104 14.96 10.71 -1.58
CA TYR A 104 14.97 10.63 -0.11
C TYR A 104 14.79 9.22 0.41
N GLY A 105 15.35 8.97 1.58
CA GLY A 105 15.19 7.71 2.30
C GLY A 105 13.81 7.58 2.94
N TYR A 106 13.31 6.36 3.00
CA TYR A 106 12.03 6.07 3.63
C TYR A 106 11.92 4.61 4.08
N TRP A 107 11.03 4.38 5.03
CA TRP A 107 10.64 3.04 5.47
C TRP A 107 9.55 2.49 4.58
N GLU A 108 9.67 1.23 4.19
CA GLU A 108 8.62 0.48 3.50
C GLU A 108 8.45 -0.92 4.06
N SER A 109 7.26 -1.48 3.84
CA SER A 109 6.99 -2.91 3.97
C SER A 109 6.41 -3.39 2.63
N GLU A 110 5.14 -3.80 2.60
CA GLU A 110 4.38 -4.00 1.37
C GLU A 110 4.27 -2.72 0.51
N TYR A 111 4.29 -1.56 1.16
CA TYR A 111 4.23 -0.24 0.56
C TYR A 111 5.04 0.78 1.37
N GLY A 112 5.25 1.97 0.81
CA GLY A 112 5.96 3.05 1.50
C GLY A 112 5.17 3.58 2.71
N MET A 113 5.86 3.76 3.83
CA MET A 113 5.25 4.18 5.10
C MET A 113 5.61 5.61 5.48
N MET A 114 6.89 5.93 5.65
CA MET A 114 7.30 7.27 6.08
C MET A 114 8.72 7.59 5.60
N ASN A 115 8.91 8.79 5.04
CA ASN A 115 10.23 9.28 4.64
C ASN A 115 10.96 10.07 5.74
N GLU A 116 12.22 10.40 5.48
CA GLU A 116 13.07 11.17 6.40
C GLU A 116 12.59 12.60 6.72
N HIS A 117 11.60 13.11 5.98
CA HIS A 117 10.96 14.39 6.23
C HIS A 117 9.65 14.28 7.03
N GLY A 118 9.31 13.09 7.52
CA GLY A 118 8.09 12.86 8.29
C GLY A 118 6.81 12.86 7.44
N LEU A 119 6.93 12.78 6.11
CA LEU A 119 5.78 12.51 5.24
C LEU A 119 5.43 11.04 5.35
N ALA A 120 4.23 10.76 5.85
CA ALA A 120 3.71 9.41 6.00
C ALA A 120 2.56 9.12 5.03
N MET A 121 2.48 7.86 4.59
CA MET A 121 1.38 7.32 3.80
C MET A 121 0.72 6.19 4.57
N GLY A 122 -0.57 6.00 4.34
CA GLY A 122 -1.29 4.84 4.84
C GLY A 122 -2.21 4.27 3.77
N GLU A 123 -2.41 2.96 3.87
CA GLU A 123 -3.24 2.19 2.96
C GLU A 123 -4.60 1.90 3.61
N SER A 124 -5.59 1.62 2.76
CA SER A 124 -6.89 1.09 3.14
C SER A 124 -7.36 0.08 2.10
N THR A 125 -8.07 -0.98 2.54
CA THR A 125 -8.69 -1.94 1.62
C THR A 125 -9.83 -1.26 0.88
N THR A 126 -9.46 -0.57 -0.18
CA THR A 126 -10.36 -0.03 -1.18
C THR A 126 -9.91 -0.57 -2.51
N GLU A 127 -10.78 -1.36 -3.13
CA GLU A 127 -10.62 -1.59 -4.55
C GLU A 127 -10.70 -0.20 -5.22
N VAL A 128 -9.74 0.11 -6.09
CA VAL A 128 -9.95 1.18 -7.05
C VAL A 128 -11.28 0.88 -7.76
N SER A 129 -12.17 1.88 -7.92
CA SER A 129 -13.47 1.68 -8.59
C SER A 129 -13.32 1.17 -10.03
N VAL A 130 -12.09 1.25 -10.55
CA VAL A 130 -11.61 0.61 -11.77
C VAL A 130 -10.62 -0.49 -11.36
N PRO A 131 -11.06 -1.66 -10.89
CA PRO A 131 -10.16 -2.76 -10.59
C PRO A 131 -9.29 -3.00 -11.82
N GLY A 132 -7.98 -3.19 -11.61
CA GLY A 132 -7.02 -3.62 -12.62
C GLY A 132 -7.33 -5.03 -13.11
N LYS A 133 -8.52 -5.20 -13.70
CA LYS A 133 -8.88 -6.30 -14.58
C LYS A 133 -8.39 -5.87 -15.97
N PRO A 134 -7.99 -6.78 -16.86
CA PRO A 134 -8.06 -6.49 -18.28
C PRO A 134 -9.51 -6.06 -18.56
N GLY A 135 -9.69 -4.77 -18.81
CA GLY A 135 -10.98 -4.11 -18.83
C GLY A 135 -11.05 -3.16 -20.01
N VAL A 136 -12.20 -3.16 -20.67
CA VAL A 136 -12.57 -2.14 -21.64
C VAL A 136 -12.87 -0.89 -20.83
N ASP A 137 -12.43 0.29 -21.29
CA ASP A 137 -12.85 1.55 -20.69
C ASP A 137 -14.37 1.53 -20.54
N LEU A 138 -14.86 1.93 -19.37
CA LEU A 138 -16.28 2.12 -19.11
C LEU A 138 -16.55 3.61 -18.99
N LYS A 139 -17.68 4.03 -19.53
CA LYS A 139 -18.15 5.41 -19.40
C LYS A 139 -18.38 5.73 -17.93
N ASP A 140 -17.99 6.93 -17.52
CA ASP A 140 -18.34 7.47 -16.20
C ASP A 140 -19.87 7.35 -16.02
N PRO A 141 -20.37 6.70 -14.94
CA PRO A 141 -21.80 6.45 -14.75
C PRO A 141 -22.65 7.72 -14.61
N LYS A 142 -22.02 8.85 -14.28
CA LYS A 142 -22.64 10.14 -14.04
C LYS A 142 -22.62 11.02 -15.30
N SER A 143 -21.54 11.00 -16.07
CA SER A 143 -21.43 11.82 -17.30
C SER A 143 -21.76 11.05 -18.58
N GLY A 144 -21.63 9.72 -18.59
CA GLY A 144 -21.77 8.90 -19.80
C GLY A 144 -20.60 9.05 -20.79
N GLU A 145 -19.51 9.71 -20.37
CA GLU A 145 -18.31 9.94 -21.18
C GLU A 145 -17.15 9.06 -20.71
N TYR A 146 -16.23 8.75 -21.63
CA TYR A 146 -14.95 8.16 -21.26
C TYR A 146 -14.02 9.26 -20.71
N GLY A 147 -13.16 8.90 -19.75
CA GLY A 147 -12.13 9.82 -19.27
C GLY A 147 -11.18 10.24 -20.41
N PRO A 148 -10.47 11.37 -20.26
CA PRO A 148 -9.43 11.73 -21.24
C PRO A 148 -8.39 10.60 -21.32
N ALA A 149 -7.94 10.32 -22.54
CA ALA A 149 -6.87 9.37 -22.81
C ALA A 149 -5.52 9.85 -22.26
#